data_AF-A0A538SRE8-F1
#
_entry.id   AF-A0A538SRE8-F1
#
_cell.length_a   1.000
_cell.length_b   1.000
_cell.length_c   1.000
_cell.angle_alpha   90.00
_cell.angle_beta   90.00
_cell.angle_gamma   90.00
#
_symmetry.space_group_name_H-M   'P 1'
#
loop_
_entity.id
_entity.type
_entity.pdbx_description
1 polymer ?
#
loop_
_entity_poly.entity_id
_entity_poly.type
_entity_poly.pdbx_seq_one_letter_code
_entity_poly.pdbx_strand_id
1 'polypeptide(L)'
;MHTSASPNGSRRLRRLEADRLNVHSAPANGASAPKAAVGFGPHLVFDGFGCPRERLEDLTALYRLLDGLPDRIRMTKIMPPYVFRHGLPEDPAGGLSGFVLIAESHISLHTFPGRGYVNADVFSCETFDVEDALAALREAFAPARVEWKLLDRGREFPKHIAASRAIVNRDRRQVKLRLGLEASR
;
A
#
# COMPACT_ATOMS: atom_id res chain seq x y z
N MET A 1 34.78 8.15 41.87
CA MET A 1 34.60 6.90 41.10
C MET A 1 33.67 7.21 39.94
N HIS A 2 34.24 7.44 38.75
CA HIS A 2 33.50 7.68 37.51
C HIS A 2 33.61 6.43 36.65
N THR A 3 32.48 5.88 36.20
CA THR A 3 32.44 4.95 35.06
C THR A 3 31.28 5.32 34.16
N SER A 4 31.62 5.82 32.97
CA SER A 4 30.76 6.14 31.84
C SER A 4 30.28 4.87 31.13
N ALA A 5 28.98 4.71 30.94
CA ALA A 5 28.42 3.71 30.03
C ALA A 5 28.18 4.33 28.64
N SER A 6 28.71 3.67 27.61
CA SER A 6 28.72 4.09 26.20
C SER A 6 27.36 3.86 25.50
N PRO A 7 26.85 4.75 24.64
CA PRO A 7 25.50 4.66 24.07
C PRO A 7 25.39 3.84 22.76
N ASN A 8 26.42 3.09 22.35
CA ASN A 8 26.52 2.56 20.99
C ASN A 8 25.79 1.23 20.69
N GLY A 9 25.05 0.65 21.65
CA GLY A 9 24.38 -0.65 21.46
C GLY A 9 23.01 -0.61 20.75
N SER A 10 22.27 0.50 20.85
CA SER A 10 20.86 0.53 20.45
C SER A 10 20.61 0.88 18.97
N ARG A 11 21.61 1.41 18.26
CA ARG A 11 21.50 1.77 16.83
C ARG A 11 21.71 0.58 15.88
N ARG A 12 22.40 -0.47 16.31
CA ARG A 12 22.71 -1.64 15.45
C ARG A 12 21.55 -2.62 15.33
N LEU A 13 20.70 -2.72 16.36
CA LEU A 13 19.53 -3.61 16.37
C LEU A 13 18.35 -3.06 15.56
N ARG A 14 18.17 -1.73 15.50
CA ARG A 14 17.13 -1.11 14.66
C ARG A 14 17.37 -1.21 13.15
N ARG A 15 18.59 -1.54 12.73
CA ARG A 15 18.93 -1.68 11.29
C ARG A 15 18.65 -3.08 10.74
N LEU A 16 18.45 -4.08 11.61
CA LEU A 16 18.24 -5.49 11.21
C LEU A 16 16.76 -5.88 11.09
N GLU A 17 15.83 -5.05 11.55
CA GLU A 17 14.38 -5.28 11.44
C GLU A 17 13.75 -4.66 10.18
N ALA A 18 14.42 -3.69 9.54
CA ALA A 18 13.90 -2.98 8.37
C ALA A 18 13.91 -3.83 7.08
N ASP A 19 14.68 -4.92 7.02
CA ASP A 19 14.85 -5.80 5.84
C ASP A 19 13.81 -6.95 5.75
N ARG A 20 12.86 -7.01 6.68
CA ARG A 20 11.92 -8.16 6.83
C ARG A 20 10.53 -7.96 6.25
N LEU A 21 10.22 -6.76 5.80
CA LEU A 21 9.05 -6.48 4.97
C LEU A 21 9.62 -6.09 3.61
N ASN A 22 8.95 -6.43 2.51
CA ASN A 22 9.34 -5.96 1.18
C ASN A 22 9.07 -4.44 1.13
N VAL A 23 9.89 -3.63 1.83
CA VAL A 23 9.76 -2.19 1.98
C VAL A 23 10.52 -1.57 0.81
N HIS A 24 9.84 -1.47 -0.32
CA HIS A 24 10.29 -0.54 -1.35
C HIS A 24 9.86 0.87 -0.92
N SER A 25 10.77 1.58 -0.24
CA SER A 25 10.75 3.05 -0.27
C SER A 25 11.03 3.49 -1.71
N ALA A 26 10.26 4.46 -2.23
CA ALA A 26 10.40 4.95 -3.60
C ALA A 26 11.88 5.17 -3.99
N PRO A 27 12.34 4.68 -5.16
CA PRO A 27 13.67 5.01 -5.65
C PRO A 27 13.69 6.49 -6.03
N ALA A 28 14.72 7.21 -5.59
CA ALA A 28 15.08 8.47 -6.23
C ALA A 28 15.52 8.16 -7.66
N ASN A 29 14.81 8.72 -8.64
CA ASN A 29 14.93 8.56 -10.10
C ASN A 29 14.19 7.37 -10.74
N GLY A 30 13.05 7.66 -11.36
CA GLY A 30 12.76 7.40 -12.78
C GLY A 30 12.86 5.97 -13.34
N ALA A 31 12.91 4.93 -12.52
CA ALA A 31 12.95 3.55 -12.99
C ALA A 31 11.52 3.00 -13.16
N SER A 32 11.22 2.49 -14.36
CA SER A 32 9.95 1.85 -14.70
C SER A 32 9.62 0.69 -13.75
N ALA A 33 8.39 0.65 -13.24
CA ALA A 33 7.87 -0.39 -12.34
C ALA A 33 8.06 -1.81 -12.92
N PRO A 34 8.29 -2.84 -12.06
CA PRO A 34 8.64 -4.18 -12.51
C PRO A 34 7.45 -4.88 -13.20
N LYS A 35 7.75 -5.60 -14.29
CA LYS A 35 6.82 -6.39 -15.12
C LYS A 35 6.57 -7.80 -14.53
N ALA A 36 5.32 -8.24 -14.69
CA ALA A 36 4.70 -9.54 -14.35
C ALA A 36 4.50 -9.80 -12.85
N ALA A 37 3.27 -9.55 -12.37
CA ALA A 37 2.86 -9.90 -11.02
C ALA A 37 2.76 -11.43 -10.87
N VAL A 38 3.57 -12.00 -9.98
CA VAL A 38 3.41 -13.39 -9.57
C VAL A 38 2.50 -13.43 -8.35
N GLY A 39 1.30 -13.96 -8.52
CA GLY A 39 0.30 -14.10 -7.46
C GLY A 39 -1.10 -13.72 -7.92
N PHE A 40 -1.99 -13.40 -6.98
CA PHE A 40 -3.35 -12.95 -7.26
C PHE A 40 -3.37 -11.56 -7.88
N GLY A 41 -2.53 -10.63 -7.40
CA GLY A 41 -2.39 -9.29 -7.97
C GLY A 41 -1.81 -8.25 -7.00
N PRO A 42 -1.45 -7.06 -7.52
CA PRO A 42 -0.85 -5.99 -6.71
C PRO A 42 -1.87 -5.27 -5.82
N HIS A 43 -1.46 -4.98 -4.59
CA HIS A 43 -2.20 -4.16 -3.61
C HIS A 43 -1.33 -3.00 -3.19
N LEU A 44 -1.62 -1.82 -3.73
CA LEU A 44 -1.02 -0.56 -3.32
C LEU A 44 -1.70 -0.08 -2.04
N VAL A 45 -0.92 0.09 -0.98
CA VAL A 45 -1.36 0.78 0.25
C VAL A 45 -0.70 2.15 0.28
N PHE A 46 -1.48 3.18 0.57
CA PHE A 46 -1.09 4.58 0.52
C PHE A 46 -1.48 5.30 1.80
N ASP A 47 -0.56 6.11 2.31
CA ASP A 47 -0.73 6.99 3.47
C ASP A 47 -0.35 8.42 3.08
N GLY A 48 -1.33 9.33 3.11
CA GLY A 48 -1.14 10.76 2.85
C GLY A 48 -1.20 11.57 4.13
N PHE A 49 -0.19 12.40 4.38
CA PHE A 49 -0.06 13.23 5.59
C PHE A 49 -0.01 14.72 5.25
N GLY A 50 -0.56 15.55 6.13
CA GLY A 50 -0.61 17.00 5.95
C GLY A 50 -1.51 17.41 4.78
N CYS A 51 -2.61 16.67 4.57
CA CYS A 51 -3.57 17.00 3.53
C CYS A 51 -4.44 18.20 3.97
N PRO A 52 -4.82 19.12 3.06
CA PRO A 52 -5.77 20.18 3.36
C PRO A 52 -7.12 19.63 3.81
N ARG A 53 -7.70 20.25 4.85
CA ARG A 53 -8.92 19.77 5.50
C ARG A 53 -10.10 19.68 4.51
N GLU A 54 -10.24 20.71 3.68
CA GLU A 54 -11.30 20.82 2.68
C GLU A 54 -11.29 19.66 1.68
N ARG A 55 -10.11 19.12 1.34
CA ARG A 55 -9.97 17.95 0.45
C ARG A 55 -10.36 16.64 1.14
N LEU A 56 -10.13 16.54 2.45
CA LEU A 56 -10.48 15.37 3.24
C LEU A 56 -11.98 15.30 3.58
N GLU A 57 -12.70 16.41 3.50
CA GLU A 57 -14.13 16.53 3.81
C GLU A 57 -15.03 16.59 2.56
N ASP A 58 -14.45 16.70 1.36
CA ASP A 58 -15.19 16.77 0.10
C ASP A 58 -15.68 15.38 -0.36
N LEU A 59 -16.93 15.08 0.02
CA LEU A 59 -17.61 13.84 -0.37
C LEU A 59 -17.74 13.68 -1.88
N THR A 60 -17.99 14.78 -2.60
CA THR A 60 -18.21 14.73 -4.05
C THR A 60 -16.91 14.46 -4.79
N ALA A 61 -15.81 15.11 -4.39
CA ALA A 61 -14.49 14.81 -4.94
C ALA A 61 -14.07 13.36 -4.65
N LEU A 62 -14.36 12.86 -3.44
CA LEU A 62 -14.04 11.50 -3.07
C LEU A 62 -14.83 10.47 -3.88
N TYR A 63 -16.12 10.73 -4.11
CA TYR A 63 -16.95 9.90 -4.98
C TYR A 63 -16.38 9.89 -6.41
N ARG A 64 -16.06 11.07 -6.98
CA ARG A 64 -15.49 11.19 -8.33
C ARG A 64 -14.15 10.48 -8.47
N LEU A 65 -13.30 10.55 -7.45
CA LEU A 65 -12.04 9.82 -7.41
C LEU A 65 -12.28 8.31 -7.50
N LEU A 66 -13.15 7.77 -6.64
CA LEU A 66 -13.47 6.34 -6.66
C LEU A 66 -14.22 5.92 -7.94
N ASP A 67 -14.98 6.83 -8.55
CA ASP A 67 -15.71 6.55 -9.78
C ASP A 67 -14.79 6.50 -11.00
N GLY A 68 -13.79 7.39 -11.07
CA GLY A 68 -12.89 7.51 -12.22
C GLY A 68 -11.56 6.75 -12.10
N LEU A 69 -11.07 6.49 -10.88
CA LEU A 69 -9.80 5.80 -10.68
C LEU A 69 -9.77 4.40 -11.31
N PRO A 70 -10.80 3.55 -11.17
CA PRO A 70 -10.86 2.25 -11.85
C PRO A 70 -10.58 2.35 -13.35
N ASP A 71 -11.23 3.27 -14.06
CA ASP A 71 -11.04 3.45 -15.51
C ASP A 71 -9.60 3.89 -15.83
N ARG A 72 -9.05 4.80 -15.02
CA ARG A 72 -7.66 5.28 -15.16
C ARG A 72 -6.64 4.15 -15.01
N ILE A 73 -6.89 3.19 -14.12
CA ILE A 73 -6.05 2.00 -13.94
C ILE A 73 -6.50 0.79 -14.79
N ARG A 74 -7.43 1.00 -15.74
CA ARG A 74 -7.98 0.00 -16.66
C ARG A 74 -8.68 -1.19 -15.99
N MET A 75 -9.32 -0.94 -14.84
CA MET A 75 -10.07 -1.92 -14.08
C MET A 75 -11.58 -1.73 -14.26
N THR A 76 -12.30 -2.85 -14.31
CA THR A 76 -13.75 -2.84 -14.47
C THR A 76 -14.44 -2.65 -13.13
N LYS A 77 -15.17 -1.54 -12.97
CA LYS A 77 -16.12 -1.37 -11.84
C LYS A 77 -17.26 -2.37 -11.94
N ILE A 78 -17.62 -2.97 -10.81
CA ILE A 78 -18.79 -3.85 -10.69
C ILE A 78 -20.01 -3.10 -10.15
N MET A 79 -19.79 -2.00 -9.43
CA MET A 79 -20.85 -1.18 -8.87
C MET A 79 -20.41 0.30 -8.79
N PRO A 80 -21.37 1.23 -8.62
CA PRO A 80 -21.05 2.62 -8.27
C PRO A 80 -20.29 2.70 -6.94
N PRO A 81 -19.44 3.73 -6.74
CA PRO A 81 -18.82 3.97 -5.44
C PRO A 81 -19.86 4.29 -4.36
N TYR A 82 -19.50 4.00 -3.11
CA TYR A 82 -20.21 4.50 -1.94
C TYR A 82 -19.26 5.29 -1.07
N VAL A 83 -19.72 6.47 -0.62
CA VAL A 83 -18.98 7.33 0.29
C VAL A 83 -19.90 7.72 1.44
N PHE A 84 -19.42 7.50 2.66
CA PHE A 84 -20.14 7.79 3.89
C PHE A 84 -19.31 8.67 4.80
N ARG A 85 -19.99 9.56 5.52
CA ARG A 85 -19.37 10.26 6.65
C ARG A 85 -19.35 9.32 7.85
N HIS A 86 -18.19 9.20 8.49
CA HIS A 86 -18.07 8.59 9.82
C HIS A 86 -17.84 9.70 10.85
N GLY A 87 -18.36 9.50 12.05
CA GLY A 87 -18.43 10.56 13.06
C GLY A 87 -19.53 11.59 12.80
N LEU A 88 -19.78 12.42 13.80
CA LEU A 88 -20.74 13.53 13.70
C LEU A 88 -20.11 14.72 12.95
N PRO A 89 -20.91 15.63 12.35
CA PRO A 89 -20.39 16.80 11.64
C PRO A 89 -19.41 17.66 12.44
N GLU A 90 -19.58 17.70 13.77
CA GLU A 90 -18.72 18.47 14.69
C GLU A 90 -17.65 17.61 15.39
N ASP A 91 -17.57 16.32 15.07
CA ASP A 91 -16.58 15.43 15.66
C ASP A 91 -15.20 15.69 15.03
N PRO A 92 -14.20 16.15 15.80
CA PRO A 92 -12.85 16.32 15.30
C PRO A 92 -12.19 14.99 14.88
N ALA A 93 -12.73 13.84 15.29
CA ALA A 93 -12.34 12.51 14.84
C ALA A 93 -13.10 12.01 13.61
N GLY A 94 -14.16 12.72 13.19
CA GLY A 94 -14.96 12.37 12.01
C GLY A 94 -14.22 12.56 10.69
N GLY A 95 -14.77 12.00 9.62
CA GLY A 95 -14.20 12.04 8.28
C GLY A 95 -15.05 11.29 7.26
N LEU A 96 -14.44 10.87 6.16
CA LEU A 96 -15.12 10.14 5.09
C LEU A 96 -14.53 8.74 4.93
N SER A 97 -15.39 7.76 4.69
CA SER A 97 -15.04 6.40 4.30
C SER A 97 -15.63 6.15 2.93
N GLY A 98 -14.81 5.70 1.99
CA GLY A 98 -15.23 5.46 0.62
C GLY A 98 -14.75 4.12 0.10
N PHE A 99 -15.58 3.46 -0.72
CA PHE A 99 -15.18 2.23 -1.39
C PHE A 99 -15.86 2.06 -2.75
N VAL A 100 -15.20 1.34 -3.65
CA VAL A 100 -15.77 0.84 -4.92
C VAL A 100 -15.29 -0.58 -5.16
N LEU A 101 -16.19 -1.46 -5.59
CA LEU A 101 -15.83 -2.80 -6.04
C LEU A 101 -15.45 -2.76 -7.52
N ILE A 102 -14.30 -3.35 -7.80
CA ILE A 102 -13.85 -3.69 -9.15
C ILE A 102 -13.78 -5.21 -9.26
N ALA A 103 -13.64 -5.75 -10.48
CA ALA A 103 -13.61 -7.20 -10.68
C ALA A 103 -12.59 -7.89 -9.75
N GLU A 104 -13.12 -8.77 -8.89
CA GLU A 104 -12.36 -9.63 -7.96
C GLU A 104 -11.49 -8.89 -6.93
N SER A 105 -11.70 -7.60 -6.73
CA SER A 105 -10.86 -6.75 -5.86
C SER A 105 -11.58 -5.45 -5.46
N HIS A 106 -10.86 -4.42 -5.00
CA HIS A 106 -11.49 -3.18 -4.51
C HIS A 106 -10.54 -1.98 -4.48
N ILE A 107 -11.14 -0.79 -4.44
CA ILE A 107 -10.47 0.43 -4.03
C ILE A 107 -11.21 0.98 -2.81
N SER A 108 -10.48 1.26 -1.73
CA SER A 108 -11.04 1.84 -0.50
C SER A 108 -10.18 2.98 0.03
N LEU A 109 -10.78 3.86 0.82
CA LEU A 109 -10.08 4.95 1.46
C LEU A 109 -10.80 5.41 2.73
N HIS A 110 -10.03 6.01 3.64
CA HIS A 110 -10.55 6.67 4.83
C HIS A 110 -9.81 7.98 5.07
N THR A 111 -10.57 9.07 5.20
CA THR A 111 -10.04 10.40 5.50
C THR A 111 -10.23 10.74 6.98
N PHE A 112 -9.28 11.51 7.52
CA PHE A 112 -9.25 12.00 8.90
C PHE A 112 -8.89 13.50 8.89
N PRO A 113 -9.85 14.38 8.53
CA PRO A 113 -9.69 15.83 8.46
C PRO A 113 -8.97 16.45 9.66
N GLY A 114 -9.37 16.10 10.89
CA GLY A 114 -8.75 16.63 12.12
C GLY A 114 -7.28 16.25 12.31
N ARG A 115 -6.78 15.26 11.56
CA ARG A 115 -5.39 14.80 11.58
C ARG A 115 -4.63 15.14 10.29
N GLY A 116 -5.28 15.77 9.31
CA GLY A 116 -4.70 16.01 7.99
C GLY A 116 -4.23 14.72 7.32
N TYR A 117 -4.93 13.61 7.54
CA TYR A 117 -4.48 12.26 7.16
C TYR A 117 -5.51 11.53 6.29
N VAL A 118 -5.02 10.72 5.36
CA VAL A 118 -5.82 9.79 4.54
C VAL A 118 -5.04 8.49 4.39
N ASN A 119 -5.76 7.37 4.45
CA ASN A 119 -5.26 6.10 3.92
C ASN A 119 -6.10 5.68 2.71
N ALA A 120 -5.46 4.96 1.80
CA ALA A 120 -6.11 4.40 0.63
C ALA A 120 -5.50 3.06 0.24
N ASP A 121 -6.36 2.18 -0.25
CA ASP A 121 -6.02 0.86 -0.79
C ASP A 121 -6.47 0.82 -2.25
N VAL A 122 -5.54 0.51 -3.15
CA VAL A 122 -5.82 0.17 -4.55
C VAL A 122 -5.39 -1.26 -4.75
N PHE A 123 -6.34 -2.19 -4.63
CA PHE A 123 -6.09 -3.61 -4.81
C PHE A 123 -6.70 -4.07 -6.12
N SER A 124 -5.89 -4.69 -6.97
CA SER A 124 -6.36 -5.30 -8.21
C SER A 124 -5.90 -6.74 -8.32
N CYS A 125 -6.71 -7.58 -8.98
CA CYS A 125 -6.24 -8.89 -9.43
C CYS A 125 -5.31 -8.75 -10.66
N GLU A 126 -5.43 -7.70 -11.46
CA GLU A 126 -4.54 -7.46 -12.62
C GLU A 126 -3.46 -6.43 -12.32
N THR A 127 -2.37 -6.46 -13.10
CA THR A 127 -1.33 -5.42 -12.99
C THR A 127 -1.86 -4.07 -13.43
N PHE A 128 -1.55 -3.02 -12.68
CA PHE A 128 -1.87 -1.64 -13.04
C PHE A 128 -0.64 -0.74 -12.92
N ASP A 129 -0.70 0.45 -13.52
CA ASP A 129 0.33 1.48 -13.36
C ASP A 129 0.21 2.11 -11.97
N VAL A 130 1.18 1.79 -11.11
CA VAL A 130 1.23 2.26 -9.72
C VAL A 130 1.45 3.77 -9.67
N GLU A 131 2.20 4.36 -10.60
CA GLU A 131 2.44 5.81 -10.60
C GLU A 131 1.18 6.57 -11.01
N ASP A 132 0.35 6.03 -11.90
CA ASP A 132 -0.95 6.63 -12.21
C ASP A 132 -1.90 6.60 -11.01
N ALA A 133 -1.95 5.50 -10.27
CA ALA A 133 -2.72 5.42 -9.04
C ALA A 133 -2.21 6.42 -7.98
N LEU A 134 -0.88 6.49 -7.78
CA LEU A 134 -0.26 7.44 -6.85
C LEU A 134 -0.51 8.88 -7.26
N ALA A 135 -0.42 9.21 -8.55
CA ALA A 135 -0.69 10.53 -9.07
C ALA A 135 -2.16 10.94 -8.84
N ALA A 136 -3.12 10.03 -9.06
CA ALA A 136 -4.54 10.28 -8.75
C ALA A 136 -4.76 10.61 -7.27
N LEU A 137 -4.15 9.83 -6.37
CA LEU A 137 -4.28 10.04 -4.93
C LEU A 137 -3.60 11.35 -4.48
N ARG A 138 -2.42 11.67 -5.03
CA ARG A 138 -1.72 12.94 -4.76
C ARG A 138 -2.53 14.14 -5.25
N GLU A 139 -3.10 14.06 -6.44
CA GLU A 139 -3.93 15.11 -7.01
C GLU A 139 -5.21 15.33 -6.19
N ALA A 140 -5.85 14.26 -5.74
CA ALA A 140 -7.07 14.33 -4.94
C ALA A 140 -6.84 14.94 -3.55
N PHE A 141 -5.78 14.52 -2.85
CA PHE A 141 -5.58 14.88 -1.44
C PHE A 141 -4.54 15.96 -1.19
N ALA A 142 -3.69 16.29 -2.17
CA ALA A 142 -2.58 17.23 -2.03
C ALA A 142 -1.76 17.06 -0.73
N PRO A 143 -1.31 15.83 -0.39
CA PRO A 143 -0.58 15.58 0.85
C PRO A 143 0.78 16.30 0.84
N ALA A 144 1.17 16.87 1.98
CA ALA A 144 2.53 17.39 2.18
C ALA A 144 3.59 16.26 2.19
N ARG A 145 3.20 15.05 2.60
CA ARG A 145 4.08 13.88 2.65
C ARG A 145 3.30 12.60 2.34
N VAL A 146 3.91 11.69 1.61
CA VAL A 146 3.33 10.41 1.22
C VAL A 146 4.21 9.25 1.68
N GLU A 147 3.60 8.21 2.23
CA GLU A 147 4.19 6.87 2.33
C GLU A 147 3.32 5.90 1.53
N TRP A 148 3.93 4.91 0.91
CA TRP A 148 3.19 3.86 0.19
C TRP A 148 3.99 2.56 0.13
N LYS A 149 3.29 1.45 -0.07
CA LYS A 149 3.89 0.13 -0.30
C LYS A 149 3.10 -0.61 -1.37
N LEU A 150 3.78 -1.44 -2.16
CA LEU A 150 3.15 -2.37 -3.08
C LEU A 150 3.28 -3.78 -2.52
N LEU A 151 2.14 -4.43 -2.29
CA LEU A 151 2.07 -5.79 -1.76
C LEU A 151 1.62 -6.74 -2.86
N ASP A 152 2.35 -7.84 -3.06
CA ASP A 152 1.88 -8.91 -3.95
C ASP A 152 0.93 -9.83 -3.18
N ARG A 153 -0.37 -9.75 -3.47
CA ARG A 153 -1.37 -10.61 -2.84
C ARG A 153 -1.37 -11.97 -3.51
N GLY A 154 -1.60 -13.01 -2.70
CA GLY A 154 -1.80 -14.38 -3.20
C GLY A 154 -0.61 -14.93 -4.00
N ARG A 155 0.62 -14.79 -3.51
CA ARG A 155 1.84 -15.31 -4.20
C ARG A 155 1.77 -16.80 -4.59
N GLU A 156 1.01 -17.58 -3.84
CA GLU A 156 0.77 -19.00 -4.09
C GLU A 156 -0.50 -19.25 -4.93
N PHE A 157 -1.27 -18.20 -5.22
CA PHE A 157 -2.49 -18.29 -6.02
C PHE A 157 -2.13 -18.75 -7.44
N PRO A 158 -2.87 -19.72 -8.00
CA PRO A 158 -2.47 -20.40 -9.21
C PRO A 158 -2.87 -19.65 -10.49
N LYS A 159 -2.58 -18.33 -10.60
CA LYS A 159 -2.70 -17.64 -11.90
C LYS A 159 -1.81 -18.31 -12.94
N HIS A 160 -0.59 -18.66 -12.53
CA HIS A 160 0.38 -19.41 -13.34
C HIS A 160 1.16 -20.42 -12.49
N ILE A 161 0.76 -21.70 -12.52
CA ILE A 161 1.28 -22.79 -11.67
C ILE A 161 2.83 -22.88 -11.66
N ALA A 162 3.48 -22.75 -12.82
CA ALA A 162 4.94 -22.86 -12.92
C ALA A 162 5.67 -21.71 -12.21
N ALA A 163 5.16 -20.48 -12.33
CA ALA A 163 5.73 -19.29 -11.70
C ALA A 163 5.53 -19.32 -10.18
N SER A 164 4.33 -19.66 -9.70
CA SER A 164 4.03 -19.77 -8.27
C SER A 164 4.92 -20.83 -7.59
N ARG A 165 5.15 -21.98 -8.24
CA ARG A 165 6.03 -23.04 -7.72
C ARG A 165 7.48 -22.58 -7.57
N ALA A 166 7.99 -21.77 -8.49
CA ALA A 166 9.36 -21.25 -8.44
C ALA A 166 9.57 -20.31 -7.24
N ILE A 167 8.59 -19.46 -6.93
CA ILE A 167 8.62 -18.54 -5.77
C ILE A 167 8.60 -19.32 -4.46
N VAL A 168 7.64 -20.23 -4.28
CA VAL A 168 7.54 -21.03 -3.05
C VAL A 168 8.83 -21.80 -2.78
N ASN A 169 9.47 -22.35 -3.83
CA ASN A 169 10.74 -23.04 -3.69
C ASN A 169 11.89 -22.11 -3.29
N ARG A 170 11.93 -20.87 -3.81
CA ARG A 170 12.92 -19.87 -3.44
C ARG A 170 12.75 -19.45 -1.98
N ASP A 171 11.53 -19.18 -1.55
CA ASP A 171 11.23 -18.77 -0.17
C ASP A 171 11.58 -19.89 0.83
N ARG A 172 11.23 -21.14 0.51
CA ARG A 172 11.62 -22.32 1.30
C ARG A 172 13.13 -22.45 1.44
N ARG A 173 13.90 -22.18 0.38
CA ARG A 173 15.37 -22.20 0.44
C ARG A 173 15.91 -21.08 1.32
N GLN A 174 15.38 -19.86 1.21
CA GLN A 174 15.82 -18.76 2.08
C GLN A 174 15.52 -19.01 3.56
N VAL A 175 14.36 -19.60 3.88
CA VAL A 175 14.02 -19.98 5.25
C VAL A 175 14.99 -21.05 5.77
N LYS A 176 15.27 -22.10 4.98
CA LYS A 176 16.26 -23.13 5.35
C LYS A 176 17.65 -22.56 5.61
N LEU A 177 18.12 -21.66 4.74
CA LEU A 177 19.41 -20.97 4.90
C LEU A 177 19.44 -20.13 6.19
N ARG A 178 18.38 -19.38 6.49
CA ARG A 178 18.28 -18.57 7.70
C ARG A 178 18.22 -19.39 8.99
N LEU A 179 17.66 -20.59 8.91
CA LEU A 179 17.57 -21.53 10.03
C LEU A 179 18.83 -22.41 10.17
N GLY A 180 19.84 -22.24 9.32
CA GLY A 180 21.06 -23.05 9.35
C GLY A 180 20.83 -24.54 9.03
N LEU A 181 19.74 -24.86 8.33
CA LEU A 181 19.31 -26.23 8.03
C LEU A 181 19.88 -26.77 6.70
N GLU A 182 21.01 -26.24 6.23
CA GLU A 182 21.66 -26.82 5.05
C GLU A 182 22.26 -28.19 5.40
N ALA A 183 21.95 -29.17 4.55
CA ALA A 183 22.22 -30.57 4.76
C ALA A 183 23.69 -30.83 5.11
N SER A 184 23.91 -31.39 6.30
CA SER A 184 25.02 -32.33 6.51
C SER A 184 24.96 -33.36 5.38
N ARG A 185 25.91 -33.26 4.45
CA ARG A 185 26.21 -34.35 3.54
C ARG A 185 26.89 -35.48 4.30
#